data_AF-A0A665X5Q4-F1
#
_entry.id   AF-A0A665X5Q4-F1
#
_cell.length_a   1.000
_cell.length_b   1.000
_cell.length_c   1.000
_cell.angle_alpha   90.00
_cell.angle_beta   90.00
_cell.angle_gamma   90.00
#
_symmetry.space_group_name_H-M   'P 1'
#
loop_
_entity.id
_entity.type
_entity.pdbx_description
1 polymer ?
#
loop_
_entity_poly.entity_id
_entity_poly.type
_entity_poly.pdbx_seq_one_letter_code
_entity_poly.pdbx_strand_id
1 'polypeptide(L)'
;MARLGEGEADATNSISLFRLHQLLVGFQVEGPEGVCQLTYLDKLDGEASINNRKGKRFFFYEWRLRAVWLGKCFPTCQRRTTWKTWMWVNDLLIPSPVC
;
A
#
# COMPACT_ATOMS: atom_id res chain seq x y z
N MET A 1 -18.87 23.25 14.40
CA MET A 1 -17.40 23.35 14.27
C MET A 1 -16.77 22.54 15.38
N ALA A 2 -16.27 21.34 15.09
CA ALA A 2 -15.60 20.52 16.11
C ALA A 2 -14.19 21.08 16.37
N ARG A 3 -13.89 21.38 17.63
CA ARG A 3 -12.55 21.72 18.10
C ARG A 3 -11.64 20.52 17.85
N LEU A 4 -10.55 20.70 17.11
CA LEU A 4 -9.47 19.71 17.06
C LEU A 4 -8.76 19.78 18.42
N GLY A 5 -9.15 18.89 19.33
CA GLY A 5 -8.43 18.71 20.59
C GLY A 5 -6.98 18.26 20.29
N GLU A 6 -6.03 18.76 21.08
CA GLU A 6 -4.69 18.21 21.11
C GLU A 6 -4.78 16.74 21.54
N GLY A 7 -4.32 15.83 20.69
CA GLY A 7 -4.49 14.40 20.92
C GLY A 7 -4.03 13.57 19.73
N GLU A 8 -3.77 12.30 20.01
CA GLU A 8 -3.49 11.27 19.01
C GLU A 8 -4.83 10.68 18.53
N ALA A 9 -5.03 10.64 17.22
CA ALA A 9 -6.21 10.04 16.60
C ALA A 9 -5.83 8.73 15.89
N ASP A 10 -6.53 7.64 16.20
CA ASP A 10 -6.41 6.37 15.49
C ASP A 10 -7.03 6.49 14.08
N ALA A 11 -6.19 6.31 13.07
CA ALA A 11 -6.55 6.34 11.66
C ALA A 11 -6.54 4.95 11.01
N THR A 12 -6.23 3.89 11.77
CA THR A 12 -6.08 2.50 11.31
C THR A 12 -7.36 1.99 10.68
N ASN A 13 -8.44 1.94 11.46
CA ASN A 13 -9.71 1.33 11.03
C ASN A 13 -10.66 2.32 10.34
N SER A 14 -10.43 3.62 10.48
CA SER A 14 -11.38 4.65 10.03
C SER A 14 -11.22 5.01 8.55
N ILE A 15 -9.98 5.03 8.02
CA ILE A 15 -9.73 5.48 6.64
C ILE A 15 -8.59 4.70 5.97
N SER A 16 -7.49 4.45 6.67
CA SER A 16 -6.24 3.98 6.05
C SER A 16 -6.35 2.56 5.46
N LEU A 17 -6.90 1.59 6.19
CA LEU A 17 -7.13 0.23 5.69
C LEU A 17 -7.94 0.20 4.39
N PHE A 18 -9.07 0.91 4.39
CA PHE A 18 -9.95 0.98 3.22
C PHE A 18 -9.25 1.64 2.02
N ARG A 19 -8.51 2.73 2.25
CA ARG A 19 -7.76 3.42 1.20
C ARG A 19 -6.65 2.57 0.62
N LEU A 20 -5.90 1.84 1.45
CA LEU A 20 -4.87 0.91 0.97
C LEU A 20 -5.46 -0.17 0.09
N HIS A 21 -6.60 -0.76 0.48
CA HIS A 21 -7.27 -1.74 -0.35
C HIS A 21 -7.72 -1.15 -1.69
N GLN A 22 -8.34 0.04 -1.68
CA GLN A 22 -8.79 0.71 -2.90
C GLN A 22 -7.65 1.09 -3.86
N LEU A 23 -6.50 1.51 -3.33
CA LEU A 23 -5.36 1.95 -4.14
C LEU A 23 -4.56 0.78 -4.70
N LEU A 24 -4.42 -0.30 -3.93
CA LEU A 24 -3.55 -1.42 -4.29
C LEU A 24 -4.25 -2.43 -5.20
N VAL A 25 -5.53 -2.72 -4.99
CA VAL A 25 -6.23 -3.69 -5.84
C VAL A 25 -6.45 -3.08 -7.23
N GLY A 26 -5.95 -3.77 -8.25
CA GLY A 26 -5.95 -3.32 -9.63
C GLY A 26 -4.68 -2.57 -10.04
N PHE A 27 -3.79 -2.25 -9.09
CA PHE A 27 -2.49 -1.63 -9.37
C PHE A 27 -1.68 -2.51 -10.33
N GLN A 28 -1.10 -1.89 -11.34
CA GLN A 28 -0.42 -2.57 -12.44
C GLN A 28 0.98 -1.99 -12.62
N VAL A 29 1.96 -2.87 -12.81
CA VAL A 29 3.32 -2.53 -13.19
C VAL A 29 3.56 -3.10 -14.58
N GLU A 30 3.99 -2.24 -15.50
CA GLU A 30 4.32 -2.61 -16.87
C GLU A 30 5.81 -2.43 -17.11
N GLY A 31 6.43 -3.39 -17.79
CA GLY A 31 7.83 -3.32 -18.20
C GLY A 31 8.10 -4.17 -19.44
N PRO A 32 9.33 -4.11 -19.98
CA PRO A 32 9.70 -4.83 -21.20
C PRO A 32 9.53 -6.35 -21.10
N GLU A 33 9.73 -6.90 -19.89
CA GLU A 33 9.65 -8.34 -19.59
C GLU A 33 8.21 -8.86 -19.40
N GLY A 34 7.24 -7.95 -19.26
CA GLY A 34 5.89 -8.35 -18.88
C GLY A 34 5.11 -7.29 -18.11
N VAL A 35 3.92 -7.71 -17.72
CA VAL A 35 2.98 -6.91 -16.96
C VAL A 35 2.53 -7.71 -15.76
N CYS A 36 2.46 -7.09 -14.59
CA CYS A 36 1.87 -7.70 -13.41
C CYS A 36 0.82 -6.79 -12.78
N GLN A 37 -0.24 -7.39 -12.27
CA GLN A 37 -1.34 -6.70 -11.61
C GLN A 37 -1.57 -7.28 -10.22
N LEU A 38 -1.70 -6.42 -9.22
CA LEU A 38 -2.15 -6.83 -7.89
C LEU A 38 -3.66 -7.07 -7.93
N THR A 39 -4.07 -8.32 -7.78
CA THR A 39 -5.49 -8.71 -7.92
C THR A 39 -6.22 -8.82 -6.59
N TYR A 40 -5.49 -9.11 -5.51
CA TYR A 40 -6.10 -9.34 -4.21
C TYR A 40 -5.10 -9.09 -3.08
N LEU A 41 -5.59 -8.52 -1.96
CA LEU A 41 -4.85 -8.44 -0.71
C LEU A 41 -5.29 -9.58 0.22
N ASP A 42 -4.39 -10.55 0.42
CA ASP A 42 -4.59 -11.75 1.24
C ASP A 42 -4.46 -11.44 2.75
N LYS A 43 -3.62 -10.46 3.09
CA LYS A 43 -3.47 -9.92 4.45
C LYS A 43 -3.16 -8.44 4.40
N LEU A 44 -3.68 -7.68 5.36
CA LEU A 44 -3.39 -6.27 5.55
C LEU A 44 -3.47 -5.96 7.06
N ASP A 45 -2.31 -6.03 7.72
CA ASP A 45 -2.15 -5.84 9.15
C ASP A 45 -1.26 -4.62 9.38
N GLY A 46 -1.61 -3.75 10.32
CA GLY A 46 -0.83 -2.55 10.58
C GLY A 46 -1.59 -1.52 11.38
N GLU A 47 -0.93 -0.40 11.63
CA GLU A 47 -1.47 0.73 12.37
C GLU A 47 -1.20 2.05 11.65
N ALA A 48 -2.12 2.98 11.83
CA ALA A 48 -1.91 4.37 11.44
C ALA A 48 -2.45 5.30 12.52
N SER A 49 -1.64 6.26 12.95
CA SER A 49 -2.06 7.30 13.88
C SER A 49 -1.69 8.69 13.39
N ILE A 50 -2.50 9.66 13.78
CA ILE A 50 -2.29 11.07 13.45
C ILE A 50 -2.08 11.81 14.75
N ASN A 51 -0.89 12.39 14.93
CA ASN A 51 -0.54 13.16 16.11
C ASN A 51 -0.43 14.63 15.77
N ASN A 52 -1.29 15.46 16.34
CA ASN A 52 -1.21 16.91 16.19
C ASN A 52 -0.48 17.50 17.40
N ARG A 53 0.81 17.81 17.23
CA ARG A 53 1.63 18.48 18.26
C ARG A 53 2.07 19.85 17.77
N LYS A 54 1.77 20.91 18.53
CA LYS A 54 2.23 22.29 18.28
C LYS A 54 1.89 22.82 16.87
N GLY A 55 0.72 22.45 16.34
CA GLY A 55 0.28 22.85 15.01
C GLY A 55 0.94 22.10 13.84
N LYS A 56 1.83 21.13 14.12
CA LYS A 56 2.38 20.21 13.13
C LYS A 56 1.65 18.86 13.23
N ARG A 57 1.19 18.37 12.07
CA ARG A 57 0.60 17.02 11.94
C ARG A 57 1.71 16.03 11.66
N PHE A 58 1.83 15.02 12.52
CA PHE A 58 2.67 13.85 12.31
C PHE A 58 1.76 12.69 11.93
N PHE A 59 2.13 12.00 10.86
CA PHE A 59 1.46 10.79 10.41
C PHE A 59 2.40 9.64 10.72
N PHE A 60 1.94 8.68 11.50
CA PHE A 60 2.64 7.43 11.74
C PHE A 60 1.84 6.34 11.04
N TYR A 61 2.52 5.52 10.25
CA TYR A 61 1.91 4.38 9.60
C TYR A 61 2.92 3.25 9.46
N GLU A 62 2.49 2.05 9.80
CA GLU A 62 3.24 0.83 9.58
C GLU A 62 2.27 -0.23 9.08
N TRP A 63 2.53 -0.76 7.88
CA TRP A 63 1.70 -1.80 7.28
C TRP A 63 2.52 -2.97 6.83
N ARG A 64 2.03 -4.16 7.16
CA ARG A 64 2.47 -5.42 6.61
C ARG A 64 1.32 -6.04 5.84
N LEU A 65 1.53 -6.26 4.55
CA LEU A 65 0.49 -6.80 3.69
C LEU A 65 1.01 -7.94 2.83
N ARG A 66 0.10 -8.84 2.48
CA ARG A 66 0.37 -9.93 1.55
C ARG A 66 -0.53 -9.76 0.34
N ALA A 67 0.06 -9.67 -0.83
CA ALA A 67 -0.63 -9.42 -2.08
C ALA A 67 -0.53 -10.63 -3.00
N VAL A 68 -1.62 -10.87 -3.73
CA VAL A 68 -1.69 -11.83 -4.84
C VAL A 68 -1.56 -11.04 -6.13
N TRP A 69 -0.63 -11.48 -6.97
CA TRP A 69 -0.29 -10.84 -8.22
C TRP A 69 -0.61 -11.77 -9.37
N LEU A 70 -1.05 -11.18 -10.47
CA LEU A 70 -1.25 -11.83 -11.74
C LEU A 70 -0.27 -11.27 -12.75
N GLY A 71 0.67 -12.11 -13.20
CA GLY A 71 1.64 -11.76 -14.21
C GLY A 71 1.34 -12.33 -15.58
N LYS A 72 1.81 -11.61 -16.59
CA LYS A 72 1.95 -12.06 -17.96
C LYS A 72 3.32 -11.62 -18.45
N CYS A 73 4.21 -12.57 -18.76
CA CYS A 73 5.51 -12.24 -19.34
C CYS A 73 5.44 -12.15 -20.87
N PHE A 74 6.35 -11.36 -21.42
CA PHE A 74 6.56 -11.19 -22.87
C PHE A 74 8.06 -11.33 -23.18
N PRO A 75 8.46 -11.78 -24.39
CA PRO A 75 7.66 -12.29 -25.50
C PRO A 75 7.52 -13.82 -25.53
N THR A 76 8.29 -14.55 -24.72
CA THR A 76 8.55 -16.00 -24.92
C THR A 76 7.57 -16.94 -24.22
N CYS A 77 6.79 -16.48 -23.25
CA CYS A 77 5.88 -17.33 -22.51
C CYS A 77 4.61 -16.56 -22.16
N GLN A 78 3.54 -16.70 -22.96
CA GLN A 78 2.24 -16.08 -22.67
C GLN A 78 1.50 -16.75 -21.50
N ARG A 79 2.22 -17.37 -20.57
CA ARG A 79 1.62 -18.00 -19.39
C ARG A 79 1.23 -16.92 -18.41
N ARG A 80 -0.03 -17.02 -17.99
CA ARG A 80 -0.53 -16.28 -16.85
C ARG A 80 -0.01 -17.00 -15.60
N THR A 81 0.77 -16.31 -14.78
CA THR A 81 1.29 -16.88 -13.54
C THR A 81 0.77 -16.05 -12.38
N THR A 82 0.34 -16.73 -11.33
CA THR A 82 -0.11 -16.11 -10.10
C THR A 82 0.93 -16.35 -9.02
N TRP A 83 1.30 -15.31 -8.28
CA TRP A 83 2.23 -15.44 -7.15
C TRP A 83 1.77 -14.58 -5.97
N LYS A 84 2.24 -14.95 -4.78
CA LYS A 84 1.99 -14.18 -3.55
C LYS A 84 3.29 -13.53 -3.10
N THR A 85 3.25 -12.26 -2.75
CA THR A 85 4.39 -11.56 -2.15
C THR A 85 3.99 -10.90 -0.83
N TRP A 86 4.99 -10.73 0.03
CA TRP A 86 4.88 -9.85 1.18
C TRP A 86 5.39 -8.47 0.79
N MET A 87 4.67 -7.43 1.22
CA MET A 87 5.13 -6.06 1.15
C MET A 87 5.11 -5.45 2.55
N TRP A 88 6.18 -4.75 2.88
CA TRP A 88 6.32 -3.98 4.11
C TRP A 88 6.29 -2.51 3.70
N VAL A 89 5.31 -1.78 4.20
CA VAL A 89 5.16 -0.34 3.97
C VAL A 89 5.45 0.33 5.30
N ASN A 90 6.68 0.79 5.44
CA ASN A 90 7.14 1.66 6.50
C ASN A 90 7.73 2.94 5.89
N ASP A 91 7.97 3.95 6.72
CA ASP A 91 8.25 5.33 6.33
C ASP A 91 9.54 5.59 5.50
N LEU A 92 10.21 4.58 4.95
CA LEU A 92 11.39 4.73 4.10
C LEU A 92 11.49 3.61 3.06
N LEU A 93 11.06 3.91 1.82
CA LEU A 93 11.39 3.30 0.50
C LEU A 93 10.15 3.05 -0.36
N ILE A 94 9.56 4.12 -0.90
CA ILE A 94 9.17 4.08 -2.31
C ILE A 94 10.48 4.39 -3.05
N PRO A 95 11.11 3.44 -3.78
CA PRO A 95 12.17 3.83 -4.69
C PRO A 95 11.56 4.83 -5.66
N SER A 96 11.94 6.11 -5.54
CA SER A 96 11.76 7.07 -6.60
C SER A 96 12.39 6.46 -7.84
N PRO A 97 11.67 6.28 -8.97
CA PRO A 97 12.34 6.05 -10.22
C PRO A 97 13.20 7.30 -10.49
N VAL A 98 14.50 7.18 -10.24
CA VAL A 98 15.47 8.00 -10.96
C VAL A 98 15.39 7.50 -12.39
N CYS A 99 15.18 8.45 -13.29
CA CYS A 99 14.85 8.28 -14.70
C CYS A 99 15.66 7.22 -15.45
#